data_AF-A0A0U5FNN8-F1
#
_entry.id   AF-A0A0U5FNN8-F1
#
_cell.length_a   1.000
_cell.length_b   1.000
_cell.length_c   1.000
_cell.angle_alpha   90.00
_cell.angle_beta   90.00
_cell.angle_gamma   90.00
#
_symmetry.space_group_name_H-M   'P 1'
#
loop_
_entity.id
_entity.type
_entity.pdbx_description
1 polymer ?
#
loop_
_entity_poly.entity_id
_entity_poly.type
_entity_poly.pdbx_seq_one_letter_code
_entity_poly.pdbx_strand_id
1 'polypeptide(L)'
;MIKITVGVLALQGAFYEHVMLLKKAAQTLTSQQLSSSHWEFLEVRTPQELARCDALVLPGGESTAISLVAARSGMLDPLRDFVKVHRKPTWGTCAGLILLAESANRTKKGGQELIGGLDVRVNRNHFGRQTESFQAPLELPFLESQTPFPAVFIRAPVVEKILPHHDGVQVEEEKRDETVVAPSRQADGEAAEKAMSRDVQVLASLPGRAARLATNGNPVYAEKEAGDIVAVRQGNVFGTSFHPELTGDERIHAWWLRQVEESVKRL
;
A
#
# COMPACT_ATOMS: atom_id res chain seq x y z
N MET A 1 0.02 -24.43 -15.40
CA MET A 1 -0.67 -23.67 -14.35
C MET A 1 0.38 -23.31 -13.31
N ILE A 2 0.76 -22.03 -13.20
CA ILE A 2 1.76 -21.60 -12.22
C ILE A 2 1.04 -21.43 -10.87
N LYS A 3 1.64 -21.92 -9.80
CA LYS A 3 1.15 -21.67 -8.43
C LYS A 3 1.71 -20.33 -7.96
N ILE A 4 0.83 -19.44 -7.49
CA ILE A 4 1.20 -18.12 -6.95
C ILE A 4 0.63 -18.01 -5.54
N THR A 5 1.50 -17.76 -4.56
CA THR A 5 1.12 -17.57 -3.16
C THR A 5 1.15 -16.09 -2.78
N VAL A 6 -0.01 -15.55 -2.42
CA VAL A 6 -0.17 -14.18 -1.95
C VAL A 6 -0.30 -14.18 -0.42
N GLY A 7 0.62 -13.51 0.24
CA GLY A 7 0.59 -13.26 1.68
C GLY A 7 -0.26 -12.04 2.03
N VAL A 8 -0.92 -12.05 3.19
CA VAL A 8 -1.48 -10.87 3.84
C VAL A 8 -0.88 -10.77 5.23
N LEU A 9 -0.18 -9.68 5.54
CA LEU A 9 0.46 -9.50 6.85
C LEU A 9 -0.61 -9.46 7.95
N ALA A 10 -0.54 -10.40 8.90
CA ALA A 10 -1.56 -10.64 9.92
C ALA A 10 -1.03 -10.39 11.34
N LEU A 11 -0.18 -9.38 11.50
CA LEU A 11 0.34 -8.94 12.80
C LEU A 11 -0.68 -8.06 13.56
N GLN A 12 -1.45 -7.26 12.82
CA GLN A 12 -2.56 -6.43 13.28
C GLN A 12 -3.33 -5.96 12.04
N GLY A 13 -4.61 -5.60 12.19
CA GLY A 13 -5.37 -4.92 11.13
C GLY A 13 -6.41 -5.80 10.42
N ALA A 14 -6.96 -5.28 9.33
CA ALA A 14 -8.06 -5.90 8.56
C ALA A 14 -7.57 -6.97 7.55
N PHE A 15 -6.72 -7.89 8.01
CA PHE A 15 -6.12 -8.91 7.15
C PHE A 15 -7.16 -9.93 6.65
N TYR A 16 -8.17 -10.25 7.46
CA TYR A 16 -9.19 -11.25 7.13
C TYR A 16 -10.05 -10.80 5.94
N GLU A 17 -10.51 -9.56 5.94
CA GLU A 17 -11.31 -8.95 4.87
C GLU A 17 -10.51 -8.93 3.56
N HIS A 18 -9.22 -8.62 3.62
CA HIS A 18 -8.32 -8.71 2.48
C HIS A 18 -8.24 -10.15 1.93
N VAL A 19 -8.02 -11.16 2.78
CA VAL A 19 -7.97 -12.56 2.34
C VAL A 19 -9.29 -12.99 1.67
N MET A 20 -10.44 -12.56 2.21
CA MET A 20 -11.75 -12.89 1.63
C MET A 20 -11.92 -12.28 0.23
N LEU A 21 -11.61 -10.99 0.05
CA LEU A 21 -11.71 -10.34 -1.26
C LEU A 21 -10.68 -10.84 -2.26
N LEU A 22 -9.47 -11.21 -1.83
CA LEU A 22 -8.48 -11.84 -2.70
C LEU A 22 -8.97 -13.20 -3.23
N LYS A 23 -9.58 -14.02 -2.36
CA LYS A 23 -10.20 -15.29 -2.78
C LYS A 23 -11.33 -15.07 -3.78
N LYS A 24 -12.22 -14.11 -3.50
CA LYS A 24 -13.31 -13.72 -4.41
C LYS A 24 -12.77 -13.24 -5.76
N ALA A 25 -11.76 -12.36 -5.75
CA ALA A 25 -11.10 -11.86 -6.94
C ALA A 25 -10.47 -12.97 -7.79
N ALA A 26 -9.76 -13.92 -7.16
CA ALA A 26 -9.19 -15.06 -7.87
C ALA A 26 -10.25 -15.97 -8.51
N GLN A 27 -11.38 -16.19 -7.83
CA GLN A 27 -12.53 -16.90 -8.39
C GLN A 27 -13.11 -16.15 -9.59
N THR A 28 -13.29 -14.83 -9.50
CA THR A 28 -13.76 -13.98 -10.61
C THR A 28 -12.81 -14.03 -11.81
N LEU A 29 -11.50 -13.94 -11.58
CA LEU A 29 -10.50 -14.03 -12.68
C LEU A 29 -10.50 -15.41 -13.34
N THR A 30 -10.69 -16.47 -12.56
CA THR A 30 -10.75 -17.85 -13.07
C THR A 30 -12.03 -18.07 -13.89
N SER A 31 -13.19 -17.62 -13.39
CA SER A 31 -14.48 -17.79 -14.08
C SER A 31 -14.54 -16.98 -15.38
N GLN A 32 -13.89 -15.82 -15.43
CA GLN A 32 -13.77 -14.99 -16.63
C GLN A 32 -12.62 -15.42 -17.56
N GLN A 33 -11.90 -16.51 -17.24
CA GLN A 33 -10.73 -16.99 -18.00
C GLN A 33 -9.63 -15.93 -18.19
N LEU A 34 -9.54 -14.97 -17.27
CA LEU A 34 -8.55 -13.88 -17.28
C LEU A 34 -7.25 -14.25 -16.55
N SER A 35 -7.25 -15.35 -15.80
CA SER A 35 -6.06 -15.90 -15.13
C SER A 35 -5.98 -17.40 -15.36
N SER A 36 -4.75 -17.87 -15.58
CA SER A 36 -4.44 -19.31 -15.72
C SER A 36 -3.64 -19.86 -14.53
N SER A 37 -3.43 -19.05 -13.50
CA SER A 37 -2.64 -19.38 -12.32
C SER A 37 -3.49 -20.01 -11.21
N HIS A 38 -2.85 -20.87 -10.43
CA HIS A 38 -3.41 -21.42 -9.19
C HIS A 38 -3.06 -20.50 -8.03
N TRP A 39 -4.08 -19.91 -7.41
CA TRP A 39 -3.90 -18.91 -6.34
C TRP A 39 -3.98 -19.54 -4.96
N GLU A 40 -2.97 -19.31 -4.14
CA GLU A 40 -2.98 -19.58 -2.70
C GLU A 40 -2.90 -18.29 -1.89
N PHE A 41 -3.62 -18.23 -0.78
CA PHE A 41 -3.66 -17.08 0.11
C PHE A 41 -3.24 -17.49 1.51
N LEU A 42 -2.27 -16.77 2.07
CA LEU A 42 -1.66 -17.08 3.37
C LEU A 42 -1.71 -15.85 4.28
N GLU A 43 -2.09 -16.05 5.53
CA GLU A 43 -1.88 -15.05 6.57
C GLU A 43 -0.42 -15.13 7.05
N VAL A 44 0.29 -14.01 7.00
CA VAL A 44 1.73 -13.97 7.30
C VAL A 44 1.96 -13.35 8.67
N ARG A 45 2.51 -14.14 9.59
CA ARG A 45 2.88 -13.72 10.96
C ARG A 45 4.37 -13.93 11.25
N THR A 46 5.02 -14.77 10.45
CA THR A 46 6.41 -15.20 10.66
C THR A 46 7.26 -15.06 9.39
N PRO A 47 8.60 -14.99 9.52
CA PRO A 47 9.49 -14.91 8.36
C PRO A 47 9.38 -16.13 7.44
N GLN A 48 9.13 -17.31 8.02
CA GLN A 48 8.99 -18.56 7.28
C GLN A 48 7.72 -18.58 6.42
N GLU A 49 6.64 -17.97 6.90
CA GLU A 49 5.42 -17.77 6.10
C GLU A 49 5.68 -16.75 4.98
N LEU A 50 6.35 -15.64 5.28
CA LEU A 50 6.69 -14.61 4.28
C LEU A 50 7.56 -15.17 3.14
N ALA A 51 8.52 -16.04 3.47
CA ALA A 51 9.42 -16.66 2.49
C ALA A 51 8.69 -17.52 1.44
N ARG A 52 7.48 -17.98 1.76
CA ARG A 52 6.63 -18.77 0.83
C ARG A 52 5.83 -17.90 -0.12
N CYS A 53 5.82 -16.57 0.06
CA CYS A 53 4.98 -15.67 -0.71
C CYS A 53 5.70 -15.14 -1.96
N ASP A 54 4.94 -15.05 -3.05
CA ASP A 54 5.33 -14.39 -4.29
C ASP A 54 4.90 -12.91 -4.28
N ALA A 55 3.84 -12.59 -3.54
CA ALA A 55 3.35 -11.24 -3.35
C ALA A 55 2.82 -11.03 -1.93
N LEU A 56 2.75 -9.76 -1.49
CA LEU A 56 2.34 -9.41 -0.13
C LEU A 56 1.36 -8.24 -0.10
N VAL A 57 0.30 -8.37 0.70
CA VAL A 57 -0.54 -7.24 1.11
C VAL A 57 -0.17 -6.83 2.54
N LEU A 58 0.09 -5.54 2.74
CA LEU A 58 0.21 -4.88 4.03
C LEU A 58 -1.12 -4.16 4.32
N PRO A 59 -1.98 -4.72 5.19
CA PRO A 59 -3.34 -4.23 5.34
C PRO A 59 -3.41 -2.91 6.12
N GLY A 60 -4.61 -2.32 6.14
CA GLY A 60 -4.97 -1.22 7.04
C GLY A 60 -4.98 -1.64 8.50
N GLY A 61 -4.88 -0.66 9.41
CA GLY A 61 -4.75 -0.90 10.84
C GLY A 61 -4.13 0.29 11.56
N GLU A 62 -3.36 0.03 12.61
CA GLU A 62 -2.55 1.03 13.28
C GLU A 62 -1.07 0.79 12.96
N SER A 63 -0.49 1.68 12.15
CA SER A 63 0.87 1.49 11.60
C SER A 63 1.96 1.45 12.67
N THR A 64 1.78 2.12 13.81
CA THR A 64 2.73 2.07 14.94
C THR A 64 2.74 0.67 15.55
N ALA A 65 1.57 0.10 15.81
CA ALA A 65 1.40 -1.24 16.36
C ALA A 65 1.92 -2.31 15.40
N ILE A 66 1.59 -2.22 14.10
CA ILE A 66 2.11 -3.15 13.09
C ILE A 66 3.65 -3.12 13.10
N SER A 67 4.26 -1.93 13.08
CA SER A 67 5.72 -1.78 13.09
C SER A 67 6.36 -2.31 14.37
N LEU A 68 5.80 -1.99 15.55
CA LEU A 68 6.31 -2.46 16.83
C LEU A 68 6.20 -3.98 16.98
N VAL A 69 5.09 -4.58 16.55
CA VAL A 69 4.93 -6.04 16.56
C VAL A 69 5.93 -6.67 15.58
N ALA A 70 6.08 -6.10 14.38
CA ALA A 70 7.04 -6.58 13.39
C ALA A 70 8.49 -6.50 13.88
N ALA A 71 8.85 -5.43 14.59
CA ALA A 71 10.18 -5.29 15.19
C ALA A 71 10.42 -6.39 16.24
N ARG A 72 9.46 -6.56 17.15
CA ARG A 72 9.56 -7.53 18.26
C ARG A 72 9.55 -8.97 17.80
N SER A 73 8.92 -9.28 16.66
CA SER A 73 8.88 -10.62 16.08
C SER A 73 10.00 -10.90 15.06
N GLY A 74 10.92 -9.95 14.82
CA GLY A 74 11.98 -10.10 13.83
C GLY A 74 11.49 -10.07 12.37
N MET A 75 10.30 -9.51 12.12
CA MET A 75 9.67 -9.43 10.80
C MET A 75 10.08 -8.21 9.98
N LEU A 76 10.57 -7.13 10.61
CA LEU A 76 10.87 -5.88 9.88
C LEU A 76 11.90 -6.05 8.76
N ASP A 77 13.03 -6.69 9.04
CA ASP A 77 14.06 -6.87 8.02
C ASP A 77 13.63 -7.83 6.89
N PRO A 78 13.01 -8.99 7.17
CA PRO A 78 12.40 -9.81 6.12
C PRO A 78 11.39 -9.05 5.24
N LEU A 79 10.58 -8.15 5.83
CA LEU A 79 9.65 -7.32 5.08
C LEU A 79 10.39 -6.30 4.18
N ARG A 80 11.45 -5.66 4.70
CA ARG A 80 12.29 -4.75 3.91
C ARG A 80 12.96 -5.46 2.76
N ASP A 81 13.47 -6.67 2.98
CA ASP A 81 14.11 -7.45 1.93
C ASP A 81 13.10 -7.90 0.86
N PHE A 82 11.91 -8.34 1.28
CA PHE A 82 10.80 -8.67 0.36
C PHE A 82 10.45 -7.49 -0.56
N VAL A 83 10.35 -6.29 0.00
CA VAL A 83 9.86 -5.09 -0.69
C VAL A 83 10.95 -4.33 -1.45
N LYS A 84 12.15 -4.19 -0.88
CA LYS A 84 13.22 -3.33 -1.43
C LYS A 84 14.33 -4.12 -2.09
N VAL A 85 14.70 -5.27 -1.55
CA VAL A 85 15.78 -6.11 -2.11
C VAL A 85 15.24 -6.91 -3.29
N HIS A 86 14.26 -7.77 -3.06
CA HIS A 86 13.70 -8.63 -4.10
C HIS A 86 12.64 -7.94 -4.98
N ARG A 87 12.16 -6.77 -4.57
CA ARG A 87 11.12 -5.98 -5.27
C ARG A 87 9.90 -6.82 -5.68
N LYS A 88 9.50 -7.76 -4.82
CA LYS A 88 8.31 -8.60 -5.03
C LYS A 88 7.03 -7.75 -4.99
N PRO A 89 5.99 -8.10 -5.76
CA PRO A 89 4.73 -7.39 -5.75
C PRO A 89 4.18 -7.17 -4.35
N THR A 90 4.01 -5.91 -3.98
CA THR A 90 3.57 -5.53 -2.63
C THR A 90 2.49 -4.47 -2.72
N TRP A 91 1.42 -4.62 -1.93
CA TRP A 91 0.33 -3.67 -1.84
C TRP A 91 0.11 -3.22 -0.40
N GLY A 92 0.29 -1.93 -0.12
CA GLY A 92 -0.05 -1.32 1.16
C GLY A 92 -1.37 -0.57 1.13
N THR A 93 -2.30 -0.91 2.02
CA THR A 93 -3.56 -0.17 2.22
C THR A 93 -3.55 0.58 3.54
N CYS A 94 -3.94 1.86 3.54
CA CYS A 94 -3.98 2.72 4.73
C CYS A 94 -2.68 2.68 5.56
N ALA A 95 -2.65 1.91 6.66
CA ALA A 95 -1.44 1.69 7.45
C ALA A 95 -0.29 1.09 6.65
N GLY A 96 -0.57 0.18 5.72
CA GLY A 96 0.41 -0.38 4.80
C GLY A 96 1.04 0.67 3.88
N LEU A 97 0.27 1.64 3.38
CA LEU A 97 0.82 2.76 2.60
C LEU A 97 1.81 3.58 3.44
N ILE A 98 1.49 3.84 4.71
CA ILE A 98 2.41 4.55 5.63
C ILE A 98 3.71 3.75 5.79
N LEU A 99 3.63 2.44 5.98
CA LEU A 99 4.82 1.59 6.18
C LEU A 99 5.69 1.49 4.93
N LEU A 100 5.11 1.55 3.73
CA LEU A 100 5.84 1.50 2.44
C LEU A 100 6.46 2.83 2.02
N ALA A 101 6.09 3.94 2.66
CA ALA A 101 6.67 5.23 2.35
C ALA A 101 8.15 5.29 2.75
N GLU A 102 8.98 5.97 1.96
CA GLU A 102 10.35 6.30 2.37
C GLU A 102 10.37 7.37 3.46
N SER A 103 9.32 8.20 3.57
CA SER A 103 9.20 9.23 4.62
C SER A 103 7.78 9.32 5.16
N ALA A 104 7.62 9.50 6.46
CA ALA A 104 6.33 9.77 7.08
C ALA A 104 6.44 10.68 8.30
N ASN A 105 5.40 11.48 8.59
CA ASN A 105 5.37 12.27 9.82
C ASN A 105 5.29 11.38 11.07
N ARG A 106 6.00 11.81 12.12
CA ARG A 106 6.17 11.11 13.39
C ARG A 106 5.00 11.45 14.30
N THR A 107 4.39 10.44 14.93
CA THR A 107 3.28 10.63 15.87
C THR A 107 3.72 10.60 17.33
N LYS A 108 4.83 9.92 17.66
CA LYS A 108 5.42 9.82 19.01
C LYS A 108 6.95 9.61 18.94
N LYS A 109 7.70 10.09 19.95
CA LYS A 109 9.14 9.76 20.10
C LYS A 109 9.32 8.24 20.26
N GLY A 110 10.15 7.62 19.42
CA GLY A 110 10.48 6.19 19.47
C GLY A 110 9.44 5.22 18.91
N GLY A 111 8.51 5.68 18.06
CA GLY A 111 7.26 4.95 17.85
C GLY A 111 7.17 3.96 16.68
N GLN A 112 7.79 4.20 15.53
CA GLN A 112 7.48 3.44 14.32
C GLN A 112 8.66 3.45 13.35
N GLU A 113 9.09 2.27 12.93
CA GLU A 113 9.99 2.09 11.80
C GLU A 113 9.21 1.86 10.50
N LEU A 114 9.77 2.33 9.39
CA LEU A 114 9.21 2.12 8.05
C LEU A 114 9.88 0.94 7.36
N ILE A 115 9.16 0.37 6.39
CA ILE A 115 9.65 -0.66 5.47
C ILE A 115 10.27 0.03 4.25
N GLY A 116 9.61 1.05 3.71
CA GLY A 116 10.01 1.73 2.48
C GLY A 116 9.60 0.95 1.22
N GLY A 117 10.05 1.44 0.06
CA GLY A 117 9.75 0.86 -1.25
C GLY A 117 8.85 1.70 -2.16
N LEU A 118 8.30 2.80 -1.63
CA LEU A 118 7.67 3.90 -2.37
C LEU A 118 8.39 5.22 -2.04
N ASP A 119 8.95 5.87 -3.05
CA ASP A 119 9.62 7.19 -2.98
C ASP A 119 8.59 8.30 -2.79
N VAL A 120 7.92 8.28 -1.64
CA VAL A 120 6.88 9.22 -1.25
C VAL A 120 7.05 9.63 0.21
N ARG A 121 6.61 10.85 0.50
CA ARG A 121 6.31 11.26 1.86
C ARG A 121 4.81 11.12 2.13
N VAL A 122 4.48 10.42 3.20
CA VAL A 122 3.11 10.21 3.65
C VAL A 122 2.80 11.03 4.90
N ASN A 123 1.71 11.79 4.88
CA ASN A 123 1.15 12.45 6.05
C ASN A 123 0.04 11.57 6.65
N ARG A 124 0.24 11.11 7.88
CA ARG A 124 -0.68 10.26 8.65
C ARG A 124 -1.87 11.05 9.15
N ASN A 125 -3.05 10.43 9.15
CA ASN A 125 -4.29 11.00 9.67
C ASN A 125 -4.59 12.41 9.13
N HIS A 126 -4.33 12.63 7.84
CA HIS A 126 -4.47 13.94 7.21
C HIS A 126 -5.92 14.47 7.27
N PHE A 127 -6.89 13.56 7.13
CA PHE A 127 -8.32 13.83 7.24
C PHE A 127 -8.83 13.73 8.70
N GLY A 128 -8.11 14.33 9.66
CA GLY A 128 -8.64 14.62 11.01
C GLY A 128 -8.78 13.46 12.01
N ARG A 129 -9.42 13.77 13.16
CA ARG A 129 -9.63 12.84 14.30
C ARG A 129 -10.73 11.82 14.00
N GLN A 130 -10.85 10.81 14.88
CA GLN A 130 -11.66 9.57 14.76
C GLN A 130 -13.14 9.70 14.30
N THR A 131 -13.69 10.91 14.15
CA THR A 131 -15.05 11.24 13.66
C THR A 131 -15.15 11.48 12.15
N GLU A 132 -14.07 11.37 11.37
CA GLU A 132 -14.04 11.67 9.93
C GLU A 132 -13.84 10.42 9.04
N SER A 133 -14.47 9.29 9.39
CA SER A 133 -14.61 8.19 8.44
C SER A 133 -15.66 8.55 7.40
N PHE A 134 -15.31 8.47 6.12
CA PHE A 134 -16.25 8.75 5.03
C PHE A 134 -16.07 7.76 3.88
N GLN A 135 -17.11 7.65 3.06
CA GLN A 135 -17.07 6.93 1.80
C GLN A 135 -17.21 7.93 0.66
N ALA A 136 -16.38 7.82 -0.36
CA ALA A 136 -16.45 8.68 -1.53
C ALA A 136 -16.33 7.85 -2.82
N PRO A 137 -17.14 8.15 -3.86
CA PRO A 137 -16.91 7.59 -5.19
C PRO A 137 -15.56 8.09 -5.70
N LEU A 138 -14.65 7.17 -5.99
CA LEU A 138 -13.30 7.45 -6.46
C LEU A 138 -13.13 6.91 -7.87
N GLU A 139 -12.74 7.78 -8.79
CA GLU A 139 -12.34 7.35 -10.13
C GLU A 139 -10.99 6.65 -10.05
N LEU A 140 -10.94 5.40 -10.50
CA LEU A 140 -9.73 4.59 -10.60
C LEU A 140 -9.52 4.21 -12.07
N PRO A 141 -8.90 5.08 -12.90
CA PRO A 141 -8.81 4.87 -14.34
C PRO A 141 -8.14 3.53 -14.72
N PHE A 142 -7.20 3.07 -13.90
CA PHE A 142 -6.49 1.80 -14.10
C PHE A 142 -7.37 0.54 -13.92
N LEU A 143 -8.60 0.68 -13.39
CA LEU A 143 -9.58 -0.41 -13.35
C LEU A 143 -10.42 -0.52 -14.62
N GLU A 144 -10.32 0.45 -15.54
CA GLU A 144 -11.10 0.48 -16.80
C GLU A 144 -12.61 0.32 -16.58
N SER A 145 -13.11 0.84 -15.46
CA SER A 145 -14.51 0.75 -15.06
C SER A 145 -15.28 2.03 -15.35
N GLN A 146 -16.52 1.89 -15.80
CA GLN A 146 -17.46 3.01 -15.95
C GLN A 146 -18.08 3.48 -14.63
N THR A 147 -18.07 2.65 -13.59
CA THR A 147 -18.57 3.01 -12.27
C THR A 147 -17.42 3.38 -11.33
N PRO A 148 -17.52 4.50 -10.58
CA PRO A 148 -16.55 4.85 -9.55
C PRO A 148 -16.40 3.75 -8.51
N PHE A 149 -15.20 3.63 -7.94
CA PHE A 149 -14.93 2.73 -6.84
C PHE A 149 -15.43 3.34 -5.52
N PRO A 150 -16.19 2.61 -4.69
CA PRO A 150 -16.80 3.16 -3.49
C PRO A 150 -15.79 3.21 -2.31
N ALA A 151 -14.74 4.02 -2.44
CA ALA A 151 -13.59 4.08 -1.55
C ALA A 151 -13.96 4.50 -0.11
N VAL A 152 -13.51 3.71 0.87
CA VAL A 152 -13.74 3.95 2.30
C VAL A 152 -12.47 4.54 2.94
N PHE A 153 -12.58 5.72 3.52
CA PHE A 153 -11.49 6.45 4.18
C PHE A 153 -11.73 6.46 5.68
N ILE A 154 -10.81 5.91 6.46
CA ILE A 154 -10.88 5.88 7.93
C ILE A 154 -9.55 6.39 8.47
N ARG A 155 -9.54 7.63 8.97
CA ARG A 155 -8.29 8.32 9.38
C ARG A 155 -7.19 8.19 8.32
N ALA A 156 -7.59 8.30 7.06
CA ALA A 156 -6.74 7.92 5.95
C ALA A 156 -5.47 8.79 5.90
N PRO A 157 -4.30 8.20 5.58
CA PRO A 157 -3.12 8.96 5.22
C PRO A 157 -3.27 9.59 3.82
N VAL A 158 -2.41 10.55 3.49
CA VAL A 158 -2.26 11.04 2.11
C VAL A 158 -0.79 11.01 1.70
N VAL A 159 -0.54 10.82 0.41
CA VAL A 159 0.78 11.07 -0.16
C VAL A 159 0.93 12.59 -0.32
N GLU A 160 1.72 13.19 0.56
CA GLU A 160 1.93 14.64 0.61
C GLU A 160 2.87 15.10 -0.50
N LYS A 161 3.88 14.27 -0.82
CA LYS A 161 4.94 14.59 -1.77
C LYS A 161 5.51 13.32 -2.41
N ILE A 162 5.77 13.37 -3.71
CA ILE A 162 6.63 12.41 -4.41
C ILE A 162 8.09 12.83 -4.21
N LEU A 163 8.93 11.90 -3.78
CA LEU A 163 10.35 12.12 -3.56
C LEU A 163 11.13 11.75 -4.83
N PRO A 164 12.25 12.43 -5.11
CA PRO A 164 13.18 11.94 -6.13
C PRO A 164 13.75 10.58 -5.70
N HIS A 165 13.96 9.70 -6.68
CA HIS A 165 14.69 8.47 -6.45
C HIS A 165 16.19 8.75 -6.32
N HIS A 166 16.82 8.17 -5.30
CA HIS A 166 18.28 8.16 -5.16
C HIS A 166 18.76 6.95 -4.36
N ASP A 167 20.01 6.59 -4.57
CA ASP A 167 20.67 5.53 -3.80
C ASP A 167 20.93 5.97 -2.36
N GLY A 168 20.62 5.10 -1.40
CA GLY A 168 20.82 5.38 0.02
C GLY A 168 19.59 5.97 0.71
N VAL A 169 19.80 6.54 1.90
CA VAL A 169 18.72 7.06 2.75
C VAL A 169 18.27 8.43 2.26
N GLN A 170 16.98 8.77 2.43
CA GLN A 170 16.44 10.11 2.15
C GLN A 170 16.97 11.17 3.15
N VAL A 171 18.24 11.55 3.03
CA VAL A 171 18.96 12.45 3.97
C VAL A 171 18.23 13.79 4.18
N GLU A 172 17.65 14.35 3.12
CA GLU A 172 16.90 15.60 3.23
C GLU A 172 15.60 15.46 4.04
N GLU A 173 15.00 14.27 4.04
CA GLU A 173 13.84 13.98 4.88
C GLU A 173 14.25 13.66 6.32
N GLU A 174 15.44 13.09 6.54
CA GLU A 174 15.98 12.79 7.88
C GLU A 174 16.29 14.06 8.67
N LYS A 175 16.72 15.12 7.98
CA LYS A 175 16.94 16.46 8.56
C LYS A 175 15.65 17.16 8.97
N ARG A 176 14.48 16.69 8.54
CA ARG A 176 13.19 17.31 8.91
C ARG A 176 12.80 16.90 10.32
N ASP A 177 12.41 17.90 11.11
CA ASP A 177 11.81 17.64 12.41
C ASP A 177 10.57 16.76 12.28
N GLU A 178 10.36 15.92 13.30
CA GLU A 178 9.18 15.05 13.39
C GLU A 178 8.95 14.16 12.17
N THR A 179 10.01 13.73 11.47
CA THR A 179 9.92 12.80 10.34
C THR A 179 10.56 11.46 10.67
N VAL A 180 10.05 10.37 10.11
CA VAL A 180 10.67 9.04 10.13
C VAL A 180 11.00 8.68 8.69
N VAL A 181 12.20 8.15 8.48
CA VAL A 181 12.70 7.74 7.17
C VAL A 181 12.94 6.23 7.15
N ALA A 182 12.61 5.56 6.05
CA ALA A 182 12.89 4.14 5.88
C ALA A 182 14.40 3.90 5.67
N PRO A 183 14.94 2.77 6.16
CA PRO A 183 16.34 2.44 5.89
C PRO A 183 16.54 2.12 4.41
N SER A 184 17.70 2.48 3.88
CA SER A 184 18.10 2.10 2.52
C SER A 184 18.37 0.61 2.41
N ARG A 185 18.09 0.04 1.24
CA ARG A 185 18.44 -1.34 0.87
C ARG A 185 18.90 -1.35 -0.57
N GLN A 186 19.82 -2.25 -0.92
CA GLN A 186 20.23 -2.47 -2.30
C GLN A 186 19.34 -3.55 -2.92
N ALA A 187 18.85 -3.31 -4.13
CA ALA A 187 18.06 -4.28 -4.87
C ALA A 187 18.94 -5.45 -5.33
N ASP A 188 18.36 -6.65 -5.40
CA ASP A 188 19.05 -7.85 -5.83
C ASP A 188 18.80 -8.12 -7.33
N GLY A 189 19.78 -7.72 -8.13
CA GLY A 189 19.80 -7.92 -9.58
C GLY A 189 19.12 -6.81 -10.40
N GLU A 190 19.43 -6.80 -11.70
CA GLU A 190 19.07 -5.73 -12.63
C GLU A 190 17.56 -5.49 -12.74
N ALA A 191 16.75 -6.56 -12.66
CA ALA A 191 15.29 -6.45 -12.72
C ALA A 191 14.72 -5.72 -11.50
N ALA A 192 15.25 -6.00 -10.31
CA ALA A 192 14.86 -5.37 -9.07
C ALA A 192 15.34 -3.91 -9.04
N GLU A 193 16.59 -3.64 -9.40
CA GLU A 193 17.14 -2.29 -9.53
C GLU A 193 16.29 -1.43 -10.46
N LYS A 194 15.99 -1.93 -11.67
CA LYS A 194 15.13 -1.24 -12.65
C LYS A 194 13.71 -1.02 -12.14
N ALA A 195 13.16 -1.91 -11.31
CA ALA A 195 11.82 -1.73 -10.73
C ALA A 195 11.83 -0.74 -9.55
N MET A 196 12.96 -0.60 -8.86
CA MET A 196 13.17 0.36 -7.79
C MET A 196 13.37 1.77 -8.34
N SER A 197 14.14 1.92 -9.41
CA SER A 197 14.47 3.22 -10.02
C SER A 197 13.36 3.83 -10.89
N ARG A 198 12.18 3.20 -10.97
CA ARG A 198 11.04 3.77 -11.71
C ARG A 198 10.47 4.96 -10.97
N ASP A 199 9.96 5.93 -11.72
CA ASP A 199 9.19 7.02 -11.16
C ASP A 199 7.91 6.53 -10.47
N VAL A 200 7.53 7.22 -9.40
CA VAL A 200 6.24 7.04 -8.74
C VAL A 200 5.14 7.56 -9.66
N GLN A 201 4.19 6.68 -9.98
CA GLN A 201 2.99 7.01 -10.74
C GLN A 201 1.83 7.32 -9.80
N VAL A 202 1.18 8.45 -9.99
CA VAL A 202 -0.10 8.77 -9.33
C VAL A 202 -1.22 8.06 -10.08
N LEU A 203 -1.91 7.15 -9.39
CA LEU A 203 -2.98 6.35 -9.97
C LEU A 203 -4.37 6.91 -9.67
N ALA A 204 -4.52 7.66 -8.57
CA ALA A 204 -5.76 8.35 -8.23
C ALA A 204 -5.51 9.50 -7.26
N SER A 205 -6.30 10.57 -7.40
CA SER A 205 -6.37 11.68 -6.44
C SER A 205 -7.82 11.90 -6.02
N LEU A 206 -8.04 12.16 -4.74
CA LEU A 206 -9.35 12.53 -4.19
C LEU A 206 -9.53 14.05 -4.34
N PRO A 207 -10.51 14.53 -5.13
CA PRO A 207 -10.72 15.96 -5.28
C PRO A 207 -11.09 16.61 -3.94
N GLY A 208 -10.55 17.81 -3.66
CA GLY A 208 -10.83 18.53 -2.41
C GLY A 208 -12.31 18.85 -2.18
N ARG A 209 -13.12 18.94 -3.26
CA ARG A 209 -14.59 19.03 -3.19
C ARG A 209 -15.23 17.72 -2.72
N ALA A 210 -14.71 16.57 -3.15
CA ALA A 210 -15.25 15.26 -2.83
C ALA A 210 -14.99 14.92 -1.36
N ALA A 211 -13.79 15.26 -0.87
CA ALA A 211 -13.48 15.19 0.56
C ALA A 211 -14.46 16.04 1.40
N ARG A 212 -14.69 17.30 1.02
CA ARG A 212 -15.64 18.20 1.70
C ARG A 212 -17.10 17.72 1.69
N LEU A 213 -17.56 17.18 0.56
CA LEU A 213 -18.93 16.64 0.44
C LEU A 213 -19.10 15.38 1.29
N ALA A 214 -18.08 14.53 1.34
CA ALA A 214 -18.12 13.29 2.12
C ALA A 214 -18.02 13.53 3.63
N THR A 215 -17.51 14.70 4.06
CA THR A 215 -17.42 15.11 5.48
C THR A 215 -18.55 16.04 5.94
N ASN A 216 -19.69 16.10 5.22
CA ASN A 216 -20.82 17.00 5.52
C ASN A 216 -20.42 18.49 5.66
N GLY A 217 -19.43 18.93 4.89
CA GLY A 217 -18.97 20.33 4.93
C GLY A 217 -18.00 20.67 6.07
N ASN A 218 -17.57 19.69 6.88
CA ASN A 218 -16.46 19.92 7.81
C ASN A 218 -15.18 20.24 7.02
N PRO A 219 -14.40 21.24 7.43
CA PRO A 219 -13.21 21.67 6.72
C PRO A 219 -12.13 20.58 6.77
N VAL A 220 -12.05 19.78 5.71
CA VAL A 220 -10.79 19.14 5.33
C VAL A 220 -9.88 20.27 4.86
N TYR A 221 -8.64 20.32 5.34
CA TYR A 221 -7.60 21.27 4.90
C TYR A 221 -7.17 21.00 3.43
N ALA A 222 -8.13 20.96 2.51
CA ALA A 222 -7.94 20.75 1.09
C ALA A 222 -7.65 22.10 0.43
N GLU A 223 -6.51 22.70 0.76
CA GLU A 223 -6.04 23.95 0.15
C GLU A 223 -5.54 23.76 -1.30
N LYS A 224 -5.47 22.52 -1.81
CA LYS A 224 -5.00 22.24 -3.18
C LYS A 224 -6.16 21.97 -4.13
N GLU A 225 -6.32 22.83 -5.15
CA GLU A 225 -7.21 22.59 -6.30
C GLU A 225 -6.90 21.26 -7.02
N ALA A 226 -5.67 20.73 -6.87
CA ALA A 226 -5.21 19.47 -7.47
C ALA A 226 -5.72 18.19 -6.79
N GLY A 227 -6.33 18.27 -5.58
CA GLY A 227 -6.78 17.11 -4.81
C GLY A 227 -5.65 16.36 -4.08
N ASP A 228 -6.04 15.42 -3.21
CA ASP A 228 -5.12 14.63 -2.38
C ASP A 228 -4.73 13.32 -3.08
N ILE A 229 -3.45 13.00 -3.14
CA ILE A 229 -2.98 11.75 -3.76
C ILE A 229 -3.34 10.57 -2.84
N VAL A 230 -4.15 9.65 -3.36
CA VAL A 230 -4.72 8.52 -2.58
C VAL A 230 -4.40 7.14 -3.15
N ALA A 231 -3.81 7.07 -4.35
CA ALA A 231 -3.26 5.83 -4.89
C ALA A 231 -1.99 6.11 -5.70
N VAL A 232 -0.93 5.36 -5.43
CA VAL A 232 0.38 5.48 -6.09
C VAL A 232 0.97 4.12 -6.39
N ARG A 233 1.83 4.04 -7.41
CA ARG A 233 2.59 2.84 -7.75
C ARG A 233 4.01 3.18 -8.12
N GLN A 234 4.97 2.37 -7.68
CA GLN A 234 6.37 2.43 -8.10
C GLN A 234 6.85 1.01 -8.44
N GLY A 235 7.00 0.73 -9.74
CA GLY A 235 7.32 -0.61 -10.21
C GLY A 235 6.28 -1.64 -9.75
N ASN A 236 6.68 -2.57 -8.88
CA ASN A 236 5.83 -3.64 -8.34
C ASN A 236 5.19 -3.28 -6.98
N VAL A 237 5.48 -2.11 -6.43
CA VAL A 237 4.92 -1.66 -5.15
C VAL A 237 3.74 -0.72 -5.41
N PHE A 238 2.60 -1.02 -4.80
CA PHE A 238 1.34 -0.30 -4.92
C PHE A 238 0.89 0.19 -3.53
N GLY A 239 0.39 1.41 -3.44
CA GLY A 239 -0.05 2.01 -2.19
C GLY A 239 -1.39 2.73 -2.35
N THR A 240 -2.32 2.50 -1.42
CA THR A 240 -3.63 3.19 -1.38
C THR A 240 -3.94 3.72 0.01
N SER A 241 -4.50 4.93 0.07
CA SER A 241 -4.89 5.59 1.32
C SER A 241 -6.19 5.05 1.93
N PHE A 242 -7.05 4.47 1.09
CA PHE A 242 -8.38 3.96 1.47
C PHE A 242 -8.35 2.45 1.78
N HIS A 243 -9.47 1.97 2.30
CA HIS A 243 -9.74 0.59 2.71
C HIS A 243 -10.61 -0.14 1.66
N PRO A 244 -10.02 -0.67 0.57
CA PRO A 244 -10.77 -1.41 -0.44
C PRO A 244 -11.43 -2.68 0.14
N GLU A 245 -10.85 -3.25 1.19
CA GLU A 245 -11.34 -4.44 1.88
C GLU A 245 -12.70 -4.28 2.56
N LEU A 246 -13.11 -3.04 2.83
CA LEU A 246 -14.39 -2.73 3.50
C LEU A 246 -15.55 -2.47 2.54
N THR A 247 -15.33 -2.58 1.23
CA THR A 247 -16.33 -2.21 0.21
C THR A 247 -17.16 -3.38 -0.32
N GLY A 248 -16.65 -4.61 -0.18
CA GLY A 248 -17.20 -5.80 -0.86
C GLY A 248 -16.90 -5.88 -2.37
N ASP A 249 -16.32 -4.83 -2.95
CA ASP A 249 -15.95 -4.69 -4.36
C ASP A 249 -14.51 -5.18 -4.59
N GLU A 250 -14.38 -6.33 -5.25
CA GLU A 250 -13.10 -6.99 -5.47
C GLU A 250 -12.33 -6.48 -6.70
N ARG A 251 -12.83 -5.49 -7.45
CA ARG A 251 -12.23 -5.11 -8.75
C ARG A 251 -10.77 -4.67 -8.62
N ILE A 252 -10.45 -3.93 -7.55
CA ILE A 252 -9.07 -3.51 -7.27
C ILE A 252 -8.18 -4.69 -6.86
N HIS A 253 -8.71 -5.66 -6.09
CA HIS A 253 -8.00 -6.89 -5.76
C HIS A 253 -7.76 -7.74 -7.01
N ALA A 254 -8.76 -7.90 -7.89
CA ALA A 254 -8.64 -8.62 -9.16
C ALA A 254 -7.64 -7.96 -10.11
N TRP A 255 -7.68 -6.63 -10.22
CA TRP A 255 -6.66 -5.88 -10.94
C TRP A 255 -5.27 -6.15 -10.37
N TRP A 256 -5.09 -6.06 -9.06
CA TRP A 256 -3.78 -6.26 -8.44
C TRP A 256 -3.28 -7.70 -8.61
N LEU A 257 -4.15 -8.72 -8.50
CA LEU A 257 -3.77 -10.11 -8.79
C LEU A 257 -3.28 -10.29 -10.23
N ARG A 258 -3.89 -9.63 -11.23
CA ARG A 258 -3.34 -9.64 -12.60
C ARG A 258 -1.94 -9.02 -12.66
N GLN A 259 -1.70 -7.92 -11.93
CA GLN A 259 -0.37 -7.32 -11.84
C GLN A 259 0.65 -8.25 -11.17
N VAL A 260 0.24 -9.00 -10.14
CA VAL A 260 1.06 -10.04 -9.51
C VAL A 260 1.40 -11.14 -10.51
N GLU A 261 0.41 -11.68 -11.22
CA GLU A 261 0.61 -12.76 -12.20
C GLU A 261 1.56 -12.31 -13.33
N GLU A 262 1.40 -11.09 -13.84
CA GLU A 262 2.32 -10.51 -14.82
C GLU A 262 3.75 -10.35 -14.28
N SER A 263 3.90 -9.95 -13.02
CA SER A 263 5.21 -9.76 -12.39
C SER A 263 5.93 -11.09 -12.19
N VAL A 264 5.23 -12.09 -11.66
CA VAL A 264 5.78 -13.44 -11.41
C VAL A 264 6.14 -14.13 -12.72
N LYS A 265 5.38 -13.95 -13.80
CA LYS A 265 5.70 -14.52 -15.12
C LYS A 265 6.89 -13.86 -15.83
N ARG A 266 7.31 -12.67 -15.39
CA ARG A 266 8.48 -11.97 -15.94
C ARG A 266 9.79 -12.36 -15.26
N LEU A 267 9.72 -13.03 -14.11
CA LEU A 267 10.84 -13.65 -13.39
C LEU A 267 11.10 -15.05 -13.95
#